data_AF-A0A327STS6-F1
#
_entry.id   AF-A0A327STS6-F1
#
_cell.length_a   1.000
_cell.length_b   1.000
_cell.length_c   1.000
_cell.angle_alpha   90.00
_cell.angle_beta   90.00
_cell.angle_gamma   90.00
#
_symmetry.space_group_name_H-M   'P 1'
#
loop_
_entity.id
_entity.type
_entity.pdbx_description
1 polymer ?
#
loop_
_entity_poly.entity_id
_entity_poly.type
_entity_poly.pdbx_seq_one_letter_code
_entity_poly.pdbx_strand_id
1 'polypeptide(L)'
;MAEHDRERAMAEMYGECGLLRELAESADVRLDDTVESLTALDQLLPRWRDDRQVSQWLGTDAGLYLGTVIRRRVPGARWRLAADGRPLMVLGTGFELDATAIGRDWAEQGAPQLAAVYRAASDD
;
A
#
# COMPACT_ATOMS: atom_id res chain seq x y z
N MET A 1 -2.43 1.00 25.69
CA MET A 1 -1.45 -0.10 25.49
C MET A 1 -2.01 -1.11 24.51
N ALA A 2 -3.12 -1.80 24.81
CA ALA A 2 -3.74 -2.81 23.92
C ALA A 2 -4.03 -2.35 22.47
N GLU A 3 -4.49 -1.11 22.26
CA GLU A 3 -4.80 -0.61 20.91
C GLU A 3 -3.55 -0.37 20.06
N HIS A 4 -2.47 0.13 20.67
CA HIS A 4 -1.20 0.31 19.98
C HIS A 4 -0.56 -1.05 19.67
N ASP A 5 -0.65 -2.03 20.57
CA ASP A 5 -0.14 -3.39 20.32
C ASP A 5 -0.88 -4.06 19.16
N ARG A 6 -2.21 -3.89 19.09
CA ARG A 6 -3.04 -4.36 17.97
C ARG A 6 -2.65 -3.70 16.65
N GLU A 7 -2.43 -2.39 16.67
CA GLU A 7 -2.02 -1.63 15.50
C GLU A 7 -0.65 -2.07 14.96
N ARG A 8 0.30 -2.44 15.82
CA ARG A 8 1.59 -3.01 15.41
C ARG A 8 1.44 -4.39 14.77
N ALA A 9 0.67 -5.29 15.39
CA ALA A 9 0.40 -6.61 14.83
C ALA A 9 -0.28 -6.52 13.45
N MET A 10 -1.19 -5.54 13.27
CA MET A 10 -1.82 -5.28 11.97
C MET A 10 -0.81 -4.81 10.92
N ALA A 11 0.13 -3.91 11.25
CA ALA A 11 1.17 -3.52 10.29
C ALA A 11 2.08 -4.65 9.88
N GLU A 12 2.49 -5.48 10.83
CA GLU A 12 3.37 -6.61 10.54
C GLU A 12 2.71 -7.50 9.50
N MET A 13 1.44 -7.87 9.72
CA MET A 13 0.63 -8.65 8.79
C MET A 13 0.41 -7.94 7.45
N TYR A 14 0.04 -6.66 7.43
CA TYR A 14 -0.21 -5.92 6.20
C TYR A 14 1.08 -5.64 5.39
N GLY A 15 2.24 -5.60 6.05
CA GLY A 15 3.53 -5.36 5.40
C GLY A 15 4.15 -6.58 4.72
N GLU A 16 3.59 -7.78 4.94
CA GLU A 16 4.10 -9.02 4.33
C GLU A 16 4.05 -8.95 2.80
N CYS A 17 2.88 -8.66 2.23
CA CYS A 17 2.66 -8.44 0.79
C CYS A 17 3.42 -9.47 -0.09
N GLY A 18 3.40 -10.75 0.28
CA GLY A 18 4.29 -11.78 -0.28
C GLY A 18 4.15 -11.93 -1.79
N LEU A 19 2.91 -12.01 -2.29
CA LEU A 19 2.64 -12.17 -3.73
C LEU A 19 3.05 -10.93 -4.54
N LEU A 20 2.85 -9.72 -4.00
CA LEU A 20 3.34 -8.49 -4.63
C LEU A 20 4.87 -8.49 -4.72
N ARG A 21 5.57 -8.92 -3.66
CA ARG A 21 7.04 -9.01 -3.63
C ARG A 21 7.54 -10.02 -4.66
N GLU A 22 6.95 -11.21 -4.72
CA GLU A 22 7.27 -12.23 -5.73
C GLU A 22 7.04 -11.70 -7.16
N LEU A 23 5.93 -11.00 -7.39
CA LEU A 23 5.63 -10.39 -8.69
C LEU A 23 6.66 -9.32 -9.05
N ALA A 24 7.01 -8.43 -8.12
CA ALA A 24 8.02 -7.41 -8.33
C ALA A 24 9.40 -8.03 -8.62
N GLU A 25 9.80 -9.05 -7.85
CA GLU A 25 11.05 -9.78 -8.06
C GLU A 25 11.09 -10.46 -9.44
N SER A 26 9.96 -11.00 -9.92
CA SER A 26 9.87 -11.57 -11.28
C SER A 26 10.10 -10.53 -12.39
N ALA A 27 9.93 -9.25 -12.06
CA ALA A 27 10.18 -8.10 -12.92
C ALA A 27 11.53 -7.38 -12.61
N ASP A 28 12.43 -8.03 -11.87
CA ASP A 28 13.74 -7.50 -11.44
C ASP A 28 13.65 -6.26 -10.51
N VAL A 29 12.52 -6.13 -9.79
CA VAL A 29 12.27 -5.05 -8.83
C VAL A 29 12.30 -5.61 -7.41
N ARG A 30 13.26 -5.12 -6.60
CA ARG A 30 13.32 -5.46 -5.16
C ARG A 30 12.61 -4.40 -4.32
N LEU A 31 11.59 -4.82 -3.58
CA LEU A 31 10.82 -3.96 -2.68
C LEU A 31 11.48 -3.87 -1.29
N ASP A 32 11.91 -2.67 -0.88
CA ASP A 32 12.63 -2.40 0.37
C ASP A 32 11.94 -1.35 1.28
N ASP A 33 10.64 -1.15 1.06
CA ASP A 33 9.74 -0.31 1.85
C ASP A 33 10.14 1.18 1.80
N THR A 34 10.47 1.61 0.58
CA THR A 34 10.91 2.96 0.23
C THR A 34 9.98 3.63 -0.79
N VAL A 35 10.15 4.94 -0.99
CA VAL A 35 9.44 5.65 -2.07
C VAL A 35 9.93 5.22 -3.45
N GLU A 36 11.20 4.80 -3.56
CA GLU A 36 11.78 4.21 -4.76
C GLU A 36 11.09 2.89 -5.13
N SER A 37 10.76 2.06 -4.13
CA SER A 37 9.96 0.85 -4.34
C SER A 37 8.57 1.16 -4.90
N LEU A 38 7.88 2.19 -4.37
CA LEU A 38 6.59 2.62 -4.92
C LEU A 38 6.71 3.13 -6.36
N THR A 39 7.77 3.89 -6.63
CA THR A 39 8.06 4.39 -7.98
C THR A 39 8.33 3.24 -8.94
N ALA A 40 9.06 2.21 -8.51
CA ALA A 40 9.34 1.02 -9.32
C ALA A 40 8.06 0.23 -9.62
N LEU A 41 7.16 0.08 -8.62
CA LEU A 41 5.84 -0.52 -8.84
C LEU A 41 5.05 0.25 -9.90
N ASP A 42 4.99 1.58 -9.81
CA ASP A 42 4.31 2.44 -10.79
C ASP A 42 4.82 2.29 -12.24
N GLN A 43 6.04 1.76 -12.44
CA GLN A 43 6.64 1.53 -13.75
C GLN A 43 6.49 0.09 -14.28
N LEU A 44 5.90 -0.82 -13.49
CA LEU A 44 5.70 -2.20 -13.93
C LEU A 44 4.76 -2.27 -15.14
N LEU A 45 5.10 -3.12 -16.11
CA LEU A 45 4.22 -3.39 -17.24
C LEU A 45 2.95 -4.10 -16.74
N PRO A 46 1.74 -3.58 -17.03
CA PRO A 46 0.51 -4.01 -16.39
C PRO A 46 -0.10 -5.30 -16.97
N ARG A 47 0.74 -6.33 -17.15
CA ARG A 47 0.35 -7.63 -17.73
C ARG A 47 -0.69 -8.37 -16.88
N TRP A 48 -0.76 -8.08 -15.59
CA TRP A 48 -1.76 -8.65 -14.69
C TRP A 48 -3.20 -8.22 -15.04
N ARG A 49 -3.40 -7.10 -15.76
CA ARG A 49 -4.75 -6.57 -16.04
C ARG A 49 -5.57 -7.48 -16.95
N ASP A 50 -4.92 -8.35 -17.71
CA ASP A 50 -5.60 -9.37 -18.52
C ASP A 50 -6.27 -10.45 -17.66
N ASP A 51 -5.90 -10.56 -16.37
CA ASP A 51 -6.50 -11.45 -15.39
C ASP A 51 -7.12 -10.65 -14.24
N ARG A 52 -8.46 -10.66 -14.17
CA ARG A 52 -9.20 -9.95 -13.10
C ARG A 52 -8.85 -10.45 -11.70
N GLN A 53 -8.62 -11.74 -11.52
CA GLN A 53 -8.28 -12.28 -10.21
C GLN A 53 -6.90 -11.79 -9.80
N VAL A 54 -5.95 -11.74 -10.73
CA VAL A 54 -4.61 -11.19 -10.48
C VAL A 54 -4.68 -9.70 -10.14
N SER A 55 -5.41 -8.92 -10.93
CA SER A 55 -5.59 -7.49 -10.67
C SER A 55 -6.20 -7.21 -9.30
N GLN A 56 -7.14 -8.03 -8.83
CA GLN A 56 -7.81 -7.85 -7.53
C GLN A 56 -6.87 -8.07 -6.33
N TRP A 57 -6.16 -9.20 -6.29
CA TRP A 57 -5.25 -9.46 -5.17
C TRP A 57 -4.05 -8.51 -5.23
N LEU A 58 -3.54 -8.21 -6.43
CA LEU A 58 -2.41 -7.30 -6.60
C LEU A 58 -2.74 -5.89 -6.16
N GLY A 59 -3.94 -5.40 -6.48
CA GLY A 59 -4.39 -4.08 -6.02
C GLY A 59 -4.54 -4.02 -4.50
N THR A 60 -4.94 -5.13 -3.86
CA THR A 60 -5.00 -5.19 -2.40
C THR A 60 -3.61 -5.09 -1.78
N ASP A 61 -2.67 -5.92 -2.24
CA ASP A 61 -1.29 -5.91 -1.74
C ASP A 61 -0.59 -4.57 -2.05
N ALA A 62 -0.77 -4.01 -3.24
CA ALA A 62 -0.19 -2.71 -3.61
C ALA A 62 -0.66 -1.59 -2.67
N GLY A 63 -1.94 -1.61 -2.30
CA GLY A 63 -2.51 -0.69 -1.32
C GLY A 63 -1.90 -0.87 0.07
N LEU A 64 -1.84 -2.12 0.56
CA LEU A 64 -1.24 -2.43 1.86
C LEU A 64 0.25 -2.07 1.92
N TYR A 65 0.97 -2.30 0.83
CA TYR A 65 2.37 -1.92 0.67
C TYR A 65 2.56 -0.41 0.72
N LEU A 66 1.76 0.36 -0.04
CA LEU A 66 1.73 1.82 0.03
C LEU A 66 1.52 2.30 1.47
N GLY A 67 0.54 1.75 2.17
CA GLY A 67 0.28 2.10 3.56
C GLY A 67 1.45 1.74 4.49
N THR A 68 2.15 0.63 4.23
CA THR A 68 3.37 0.25 4.98
C THR A 68 4.48 1.26 4.79
N VAL A 69 4.72 1.73 3.56
CA VAL A 69 5.72 2.76 3.28
C VAL A 69 5.33 4.08 3.96
N ILE A 70 4.06 4.49 3.88
CA ILE A 70 3.55 5.70 4.57
C ILE A 70 3.78 5.59 6.08
N ARG A 71 3.32 4.51 6.73
CA ARG A 71 3.49 4.30 8.18
C ARG A 71 4.95 4.40 8.62
N ARG A 72 5.88 3.84 7.84
CA ARG A 72 7.31 3.80 8.20
C ARG A 72 8.03 5.13 8.02
N ARG A 73 7.54 6.00 7.13
CA ARG A 73 8.27 7.20 6.66
C ARG A 73 7.58 8.51 7.01
N VAL A 74 6.25 8.52 7.16
CA VAL A 74 5.44 9.69 7.48
C VAL A 74 5.17 9.73 8.98
N PRO A 75 5.69 10.73 9.72
CA PRO A 75 5.46 10.84 11.16
C PRO A 75 3.97 10.95 11.49
N GLY A 76 3.53 10.21 12.52
CA GLY A 76 2.14 10.23 12.97
C GLY A 76 1.18 9.38 12.13
N ALA A 77 1.62 8.82 11.01
CA ALA A 77 0.81 7.90 10.23
C ALA A 77 0.63 6.55 10.96
N ARG A 78 -0.60 6.02 10.95
CA ARG A 78 -0.96 4.77 11.64
C ARG A 78 -2.05 4.00 10.92
N TRP A 79 -2.08 2.69 11.12
CA TRP A 79 -3.19 1.85 10.67
C TRP A 79 -4.40 2.00 11.59
N ARG A 80 -5.58 1.91 10.99
CA ARG A 80 -6.87 1.80 11.68
C ARG A 80 -7.74 0.79 10.94
N LEU A 81 -8.43 -0.07 11.68
CA LEU A 81 -9.47 -0.91 11.09
C LEU A 81 -10.79 -0.15 11.09
N ALA A 82 -11.41 0.01 9.92
CA ALA A 82 -12.75 0.54 9.82
C ALA A 82 -13.79 -0.43 10.42
N ALA A 83 -14.99 0.07 10.70
CA ALA A 83 -16.08 -0.74 11.25
C ALA A 83 -16.51 -1.88 10.31
N ASP A 84 -16.29 -1.71 9.00
CA ASP A 84 -16.54 -2.70 7.95
C ASP A 84 -15.33 -3.61 7.66
N GLY A 85 -14.25 -3.47 8.43
CA GLY A 85 -13.05 -4.31 8.31
C GLY A 85 -12.01 -3.81 7.30
N ARG A 86 -12.22 -2.67 6.64
CA ARG A 86 -11.21 -2.12 5.72
C ARG A 86 -10.00 -1.53 6.46
N PRO A 87 -8.77 -1.70 5.95
CA PRO A 87 -7.59 -1.08 6.52
C PRO A 87 -7.47 0.36 6.02
N LEU A 88 -7.52 1.30 6.96
CA LEU A 88 -7.36 2.74 6.71
C LEU A 88 -6.01 3.21 7.21
N MET A 89 -5.33 4.02 6.40
CA MET A 89 -4.14 4.75 6.81
C MET A 89 -4.55 6.13 7.29
N VAL A 90 -4.35 6.41 8.58
CA VAL A 90 -4.66 7.71 9.19
C VAL A 90 -3.37 8.51 9.30
N LEU A 91 -3.32 9.68 8.67
CA LEU A 91 -2.17 10.60 8.71
C LEU A 91 -2.10 11.38 10.03
N GLY A 92 -0.99 12.07 10.28
CA GLY A 92 -0.80 12.89 11.49
C GLY A 92 -1.84 14.01 11.64
N THR A 93 -2.37 14.51 10.52
CA THR A 93 -3.46 15.49 10.45
C THR A 93 -4.85 14.92 10.75
N GLY A 94 -4.98 13.59 10.78
CA GLY A 94 -6.25 12.87 10.91
C GLY A 94 -6.93 12.56 9.57
N PHE A 95 -6.35 12.94 8.43
CA PHE A 95 -6.84 12.53 7.11
C PHE A 95 -6.73 11.01 6.94
N GLU A 96 -7.75 10.40 6.31
CA GLU A 96 -7.84 8.94 6.18
C GLU A 96 -7.78 8.51 4.71
N LEU A 97 -6.89 7.57 4.43
CA LEU A 97 -6.73 6.96 3.11
C LEU A 97 -7.24 5.51 3.16
N ASP A 98 -8.13 5.15 2.25
CA ASP A 98 -8.44 3.74 1.98
C ASP A 98 -7.35 3.15 1.10
N ALA A 99 -6.35 2.57 1.76
CA ALA A 99 -5.17 2.01 1.11
C ALA A 99 -5.55 0.96 0.05
N THR A 100 -6.54 0.11 0.34
CA THR A 100 -6.96 -0.95 -0.60
C THR A 100 -7.75 -0.40 -1.78
N ALA A 101 -8.53 0.69 -1.60
CA ALA A 101 -9.19 1.35 -2.72
C ALA A 101 -8.18 1.97 -3.67
N ILE A 102 -7.21 2.71 -3.13
CA ILE A 102 -6.11 3.31 -3.91
C ILE A 102 -5.33 2.23 -4.69
N GLY A 103 -4.97 1.13 -4.03
CA GLY A 103 -4.25 0.04 -4.67
C GLY A 103 -5.07 -0.68 -5.75
N ARG A 104 -6.38 -0.87 -5.55
CA ARG A 104 -7.28 -1.42 -6.58
C ARG A 104 -7.33 -0.50 -7.81
N ASP A 105 -7.54 0.79 -7.61
CA ASP A 105 -7.58 1.76 -8.71
C ASP A 105 -6.24 1.79 -9.46
N TRP A 106 -5.11 1.72 -8.74
CA TRP A 106 -3.79 1.58 -9.33
C TRP A 106 -3.64 0.30 -10.18
N ALA A 107 -4.07 -0.85 -9.65
CA ALA A 107 -3.94 -2.11 -10.36
C ALA A 107 -4.79 -2.13 -11.64
N GLU A 108 -6.01 -1.60 -11.59
CA GLU A 108 -6.95 -1.59 -12.71
C GLU A 108 -6.65 -0.50 -13.74
N GLN A 109 -6.29 0.70 -13.28
CA GLN A 109 -6.23 1.92 -14.12
C GLN A 109 -4.82 2.49 -14.23
N GLY A 110 -3.91 2.11 -13.34
CA GLY A 110 -2.57 2.72 -13.23
C GLY A 110 -2.58 4.09 -12.57
N ALA A 111 -3.72 4.48 -11.97
CA ALA A 111 -3.91 5.78 -11.35
C ALA A 111 -4.81 5.67 -10.10
N PRO A 112 -4.57 6.48 -9.05
CA PRO A 112 -3.39 7.34 -8.89
C PRO A 112 -2.11 6.52 -8.74
N GLN A 113 -0.97 7.11 -9.11
CA GLN A 113 0.35 6.49 -8.88
C GLN A 113 0.62 6.35 -7.38
N LEU A 114 1.12 5.20 -6.95
CA LEU A 114 1.40 4.93 -5.53
C LEU A 114 2.41 5.93 -4.97
N ALA A 115 3.47 6.23 -5.73
CA ALA A 115 4.47 7.21 -5.33
C ALA A 115 3.90 8.64 -5.23
N ALA A 116 2.89 8.97 -6.04
CA ALA A 116 2.22 10.26 -5.96
C ALA A 116 1.36 10.38 -4.70
N VAL A 117 0.63 9.32 -4.33
CA VAL A 117 -0.15 9.27 -3.09
C VAL A 117 0.77 9.38 -1.87
N TYR A 118 1.91 8.66 -1.86
CA TYR A 118 2.91 8.79 -0.81
C TYR A 118 3.42 10.23 -0.65
N ARG A 119 3.76 10.90 -1.76
CA ARG A 119 4.23 12.30 -1.73
C ARG A 119 3.17 13.23 -1.14
N ALA A 120 1.92 13.09 -1.58
CA ALA A 120 0.81 13.88 -1.03
C ALA A 120 0.62 13.64 0.47
N ALA A 121 0.75 12.39 0.93
CA ALA A 121 0.68 12.05 2.35
C ALA A 121 1.88 12.53 3.19
N SER A 122 3.02 12.80 2.56
CA SER A 122 4.25 13.24 3.23
C SER A 122 4.40 14.76 3.32
N ASP A 123 3.62 15.50 2.53
CA ASP A 123 3.64 16.97 2.47
C ASP A 123 2.69 17.62 3.51
N ASP A 124 1.88 16.78 4.18
CA ASP A 124 0.82 17.14 5.13
C ASP A 124 1.30 17.05 6.60
#